data_AF-A0A3N0EHJ7-F1
#
_entry.id   AF-A0A3N0EHJ7-F1
#
_cell.length_a   1.000
_cell.length_b   1.000
_cell.length_c   1.000
_cell.angle_alpha   90.00
_cell.angle_beta   90.00
_cell.angle_gamma   90.00
#
_symmetry.space_group_name_H-M   'P 1'
#
loop_
_entity.id
_entity.type
_entity.pdbx_description
1 polymer ?
#
loop_
_entity_poly.entity_id
_entity_poly.type
_entity_poly.pdbx_seq_one_letter_code
_entity_poly.pdbx_strand_id
1 'polypeptide(L)'
;MIKLRLFTLFFFCLSMGILGAQEKYFELVAEKSTNSFNEKGYTYFGHIKPLNNHPYAILHFEGISKTELHKGIMDYLKERPGLVIKPKYTNEHLIIYRDFATIGSKEQCFADLVGLVYVYAIPEEDGTIKLDMSTSDLFASVNNAVLRITPDDNVASDADVPFNEYKYVQPADQTYLSSGSTASRILLGSRTKRKKHSLKEAYPDSVFDPEGNVVNATNKVLIETFFNNYAEDLHNYLKARFK
;
A
#
# COMPACT_ATOMS: atom_id res chain seq x y z
N MET A 1 -23.94 -36.20 -31.10
CA MET A 1 -23.92 -35.67 -29.71
C MET A 1 -22.51 -35.20 -29.37
N ILE A 2 -22.21 -33.92 -29.59
CA ILE A 2 -20.97 -33.27 -29.16
C ILE A 2 -21.41 -31.94 -28.54
N LYS A 3 -21.22 -31.78 -27.22
CA LYS A 3 -21.52 -30.56 -26.48
C LYS A 3 -20.34 -29.61 -26.62
N LEU A 4 -20.46 -28.61 -27.48
CA LEU A 4 -19.51 -27.50 -27.57
C LEU A 4 -19.92 -26.44 -26.54
N ARG A 5 -19.21 -26.38 -25.41
CA ARG A 5 -19.33 -25.29 -24.43
C ARG A 5 -18.54 -24.10 -24.99
N LEU A 6 -19.25 -23.10 -25.51
CA LEU A 6 -18.65 -21.86 -25.98
C LEU A 6 -18.31 -21.00 -24.75
N PHE A 7 -17.03 -20.68 -24.62
CA PHE A 7 -16.45 -19.80 -23.63
C PHE A 7 -17.12 -18.41 -23.66
N THR A 8 -17.56 -17.95 -22.50
CA THR A 8 -17.97 -16.56 -22.27
C THR A 8 -16.75 -15.67 -22.47
N LEU A 9 -16.73 -14.93 -23.58
CA LEU A 9 -15.73 -13.92 -23.87
C LEU A 9 -15.89 -12.79 -22.84
N PHE A 10 -14.89 -12.63 -21.97
CA PHE A 10 -14.81 -11.52 -21.03
C PHE A 10 -14.60 -10.25 -21.86
N PHE A 11 -15.63 -9.40 -21.91
CA PHE A 11 -15.62 -8.12 -22.61
C PHE A 11 -14.70 -7.18 -21.82
N PHE A 12 -13.42 -7.11 -22.20
CA PHE A 12 -12.50 -6.10 -21.68
C PHE A 12 -12.93 -4.77 -22.31
N CYS A 13 -13.67 -3.97 -21.54
CA CYS A 13 -14.04 -2.61 -21.91
C CYS A 13 -12.77 -1.80 -22.15
N LEU A 14 -12.41 -1.64 -23.42
CA LEU A 14 -11.45 -0.66 -23.89
C LEU A 14 -12.13 0.72 -23.83
N SER A 15 -12.33 1.25 -22.62
CA SER A 15 -12.58 2.68 -22.45
C SER A 15 -11.25 3.40 -22.58
N MET A 16 -10.87 3.75 -23.80
CA MET A 16 -9.94 4.85 -24.08
C MET A 16 -10.63 6.16 -23.68
N GLY A 17 -10.73 6.38 -22.36
CA GLY A 17 -11.08 7.66 -21.79
C GLY A 17 -9.82 8.50 -21.69
N ILE A 18 -9.87 9.68 -22.30
CA ILE A 18 -9.16 10.91 -21.95
C ILE A 18 -8.14 10.69 -20.81
N LEU A 19 -6.86 10.62 -21.17
CA LEU A 19 -5.74 10.75 -20.22
C LEU A 19 -5.78 12.17 -19.64
N GLY A 20 -6.73 12.42 -18.74
CA GLY A 20 -6.58 13.47 -17.75
C GLY A 20 -5.32 13.15 -16.97
N ALA A 21 -4.48 14.15 -16.72
CA ALA A 21 -3.36 13.97 -15.82
C ALA A 21 -3.93 13.44 -14.50
N GLN A 22 -3.50 12.24 -14.11
CA GLN A 22 -3.93 11.61 -12.87
C GLN A 22 -3.62 12.57 -11.72
N GLU A 23 -4.64 12.95 -10.96
CA GLU A 23 -4.43 13.85 -9.83
C GLU A 23 -3.57 13.13 -8.78
N LYS A 24 -2.50 13.79 -8.35
CA LYS A 24 -1.59 13.26 -7.34
C LYS A 24 -1.99 13.82 -5.99
N TYR A 25 -2.15 12.95 -5.00
CA TYR A 25 -2.56 13.24 -3.63
C TYR A 25 -1.51 12.81 -2.61
N PHE A 26 -0.81 11.71 -2.89
CA PHE A 26 0.20 11.10 -2.04
C PHE A 26 1.55 10.97 -2.77
N GLU A 27 2.61 11.01 -1.96
CA GLU A 27 3.97 10.73 -2.38
C GLU A 27 4.66 9.80 -1.38
N LEU A 28 5.57 9.00 -1.92
CA LEU A 28 6.50 8.19 -1.12
C LEU A 28 7.77 9.01 -0.87
N VAL A 29 8.08 9.29 0.38
CA VAL A 29 9.27 10.06 0.77
C VAL A 29 10.19 9.25 1.68
N ALA A 30 11.46 9.61 1.67
CA ALA A 30 12.42 9.23 2.70
C ALA A 30 12.67 10.43 3.61
N GLU A 31 12.40 10.28 4.90
CA GLU A 31 12.62 11.32 5.89
C GLU A 31 13.71 10.93 6.87
N LYS A 32 14.47 11.94 7.25
CA LYS A 32 15.56 11.82 8.20
C LYS A 32 15.01 11.67 9.60
N SER A 33 15.41 10.60 10.29
CA SER A 33 15.06 10.41 11.70
C SER A 33 15.64 11.53 12.54
N THR A 34 14.83 12.08 13.43
CA THR A 34 15.29 13.03 14.46
C THR A 34 15.87 12.32 15.69
N ASN A 35 15.57 11.03 15.86
CA ASN A 35 15.83 10.27 17.11
C ASN A 35 16.70 9.02 16.92
N SER A 36 17.04 8.65 15.68
CA SER A 36 17.85 7.46 15.37
C SER A 36 19.12 7.85 14.61
N PHE A 37 20.26 7.58 15.24
CA PHE A 37 21.61 7.79 14.70
C PHE A 37 22.30 6.44 14.55
N ASN A 38 22.96 6.21 13.41
CA ASN A 38 23.88 5.11 13.19
C ASN A 38 25.33 5.64 13.18
N GLU A 39 26.31 4.73 13.08
CA GLU A 39 27.74 5.11 13.03
C GLU A 39 28.11 6.02 11.85
N LYS A 40 27.23 6.15 10.85
CA LYS A 40 27.41 6.95 9.63
C LYS A 40 26.58 8.24 9.62
N GLY A 41 25.80 8.53 10.66
CA GLY A 41 24.93 9.70 10.74
C GLY A 41 23.47 9.35 11.03
N TYR A 42 22.55 9.96 10.31
CA TYR A 42 21.12 9.84 10.58
C TYR A 42 20.52 8.63 9.86
N THR A 43 19.55 7.97 10.50
CA THR A 43 18.76 6.91 9.85
C THR A 43 17.64 7.53 9.03
N TYR A 44 17.39 7.04 7.80
CA TYR A 44 16.22 7.42 7.02
C TYR A 44 15.08 6.42 7.19
N PHE A 45 13.85 6.91 7.21
CA PHE A 45 12.63 6.11 7.19
C PHE A 45 11.77 6.52 6.01
N GLY A 46 11.31 5.53 5.24
CA GLY A 46 10.40 5.78 4.13
C GLY A 46 8.96 5.60 4.57
N HIS A 47 8.07 6.44 4.05
CA HIS A 47 6.63 6.34 4.29
C HIS A 47 5.85 7.09 3.21
N ILE A 48 4.57 6.74 3.10
CA ILE A 48 3.61 7.43 2.25
C ILE A 48 3.04 8.61 3.03
N LYS A 49 3.02 9.79 2.41
CA LYS A 49 2.39 10.97 2.99
C LYS A 49 1.62 11.77 1.94
N PRO A 50 0.67 12.63 2.36
CA PRO A 50 0.05 13.58 1.46
C PRO A 50 1.08 14.54 0.84
N LEU A 51 0.80 15.00 -0.37
CA LEU A 51 1.66 15.93 -1.09
C LEU A 51 1.89 17.24 -0.34
N ASN A 52 3.00 17.89 -0.69
CA ASN A 52 3.37 19.24 -0.23
C ASN A 52 3.46 19.35 1.30
N ASN A 53 3.75 18.23 1.96
CA ASN A 53 3.86 18.16 3.42
C ASN A 53 2.58 18.58 4.15
N HIS A 54 1.42 18.40 3.51
CA HIS A 54 0.14 18.57 4.17
C HIS A 54 -0.15 17.36 5.08
N PRO A 55 -0.88 17.56 6.19
CA PRO A 55 -1.25 16.46 7.09
C PRO A 55 -2.29 15.52 6.46
N TYR A 56 -3.02 15.97 5.43
CA TYR A 56 -4.05 15.20 4.75
C TYR A 56 -4.05 15.49 3.25
N ALA A 57 -4.47 14.51 2.45
CA ALA A 57 -4.92 14.76 1.08
C ALA A 57 -6.36 15.30 1.15
N ILE A 58 -6.68 16.32 0.35
CA ILE A 58 -7.98 16.99 0.43
C ILE A 58 -8.76 16.77 -0.87
N LEU A 59 -9.98 16.26 -0.75
CA LEU A 59 -10.94 16.17 -1.84
C LEU A 59 -12.01 17.26 -1.66
N HIS A 60 -12.34 18.00 -2.72
CA HIS A 60 -13.26 19.14 -2.65
C HIS A 60 -14.59 18.85 -3.39
N PHE A 61 -15.72 19.11 -2.71
CA PHE A 61 -17.07 18.96 -3.25
C PHE A 61 -17.93 20.17 -2.89
N GLU A 62 -18.06 21.11 -3.84
CA GLU A 62 -18.75 22.37 -3.62
C GLU A 62 -20.24 22.17 -3.30
N GLY A 63 -20.71 22.81 -2.23
CA GLY A 63 -22.12 22.81 -1.83
C GLY A 63 -22.64 21.51 -1.21
N ILE A 64 -21.78 20.50 -1.02
CA ILE A 64 -22.17 19.21 -0.43
C ILE A 64 -21.96 19.25 1.08
N SER A 65 -23.00 18.94 1.85
CA SER A 65 -22.91 18.92 3.31
C SER A 65 -22.09 17.73 3.82
N LYS A 66 -21.52 17.86 5.02
CA LYS A 66 -20.82 16.76 5.70
C LYS A 66 -21.63 15.47 5.78
N THR A 67 -22.92 15.57 6.06
CA THR A 67 -23.83 14.42 6.15
C THR A 67 -23.99 13.72 4.79
N GLU A 68 -24.06 14.50 3.70
CA GLU A 68 -24.12 13.96 2.34
C GLU A 68 -22.79 13.32 1.93
N LEU A 69 -21.65 13.92 2.29
CA LEU A 69 -20.33 13.32 2.11
C LEU A 69 -20.21 11.99 2.85
N HIS A 70 -20.58 11.96 4.14
CA HIS A 70 -20.57 10.75 4.96
C HIS A 70 -21.41 9.64 4.31
N LYS A 71 -22.65 9.95 3.94
CA LYS A 71 -23.54 9.02 3.23
C LYS A 71 -22.94 8.56 1.90
N GLY A 72 -22.33 9.47 1.14
CA GLY A 72 -21.67 9.17 -0.12
C GLY A 72 -20.51 8.19 0.04
N ILE A 73 -19.65 8.39 1.05
CA ILE A 73 -18.55 7.49 1.38
C ILE A 73 -19.09 6.13 1.82
N MET A 74 -20.13 6.09 2.65
CA MET A 74 -20.72 4.81 3.09
C MET A 74 -21.34 4.03 1.92
N ASP A 75 -21.94 4.71 0.94
CA ASP A 75 -22.45 4.07 -0.26
C ASP A 75 -21.32 3.60 -1.18
N TYR A 76 -20.24 4.39 -1.33
CA TYR A 76 -19.01 3.99 -2.03
C TYR A 76 -18.45 2.65 -1.51
N LEU A 77 -18.42 2.50 -0.18
CA LEU A 77 -17.92 1.29 0.49
C LEU A 77 -18.85 0.09 0.32
N LYS A 78 -20.18 0.30 0.30
CA LYS A 78 -21.14 -0.79 0.02
C LYS A 78 -21.00 -1.36 -1.39
N GLU A 79 -20.64 -0.51 -2.35
CA GLU A 79 -20.47 -0.92 -3.75
C GLU A 79 -19.12 -1.58 -4.04
N ARG A 80 -18.19 -1.54 -3.09
CA ARG A 80 -16.84 -2.10 -3.21
C ARG A 80 -16.61 -3.17 -2.15
N PRO A 81 -17.04 -4.42 -2.38
CA PRO A 81 -16.96 -5.49 -1.37
C PRO A 81 -15.53 -5.88 -0.98
N GLY A 82 -14.51 -5.48 -1.74
CA GLY A 82 -13.10 -5.62 -1.34
C GLY A 82 -12.71 -4.70 -0.18
N LEU A 83 -13.40 -3.57 -0.02
CA LEU A 83 -13.16 -2.61 1.04
C LEU A 83 -13.91 -3.01 2.30
N VAL A 84 -13.19 -3.08 3.42
CA VAL A 84 -13.75 -3.53 4.70
C VAL A 84 -13.79 -2.37 5.69
N ILE A 85 -15.00 -1.94 6.04
CA ILE A 85 -15.24 -0.93 7.08
C ILE A 85 -14.76 -1.45 8.44
N LYS A 86 -14.15 -0.57 9.23
CA LYS A 86 -13.79 -0.82 10.63
C LYS A 86 -14.81 -0.17 11.56
N PRO A 87 -15.92 -0.85 11.91
CA PRO A 87 -17.05 -0.22 12.59
C PRO A 87 -16.69 0.28 13.99
N LYS A 88 -15.76 -0.39 14.69
CA LYS A 88 -15.30 0.03 16.02
C LYS A 88 -14.66 1.43 16.03
N TYR A 89 -14.06 1.83 14.91
CA TYR A 89 -13.34 3.10 14.78
C TYR A 89 -14.06 4.11 13.88
N THR A 90 -15.13 3.68 13.19
CA THR A 90 -15.94 4.52 12.30
C THR A 90 -17.08 5.18 13.08
N ASN A 91 -17.27 6.48 12.87
CA ASN A 91 -18.35 7.28 13.43
C ASN A 91 -18.79 8.37 12.44
N GLU A 92 -19.56 9.36 12.91
CA GLU A 92 -20.08 10.48 12.11
C GLU A 92 -19.02 11.49 11.65
N HIS A 93 -17.86 11.52 12.31
CA HIS A 93 -16.74 12.42 12.01
C HIS A 93 -15.60 11.74 11.25
N LEU A 94 -15.49 10.42 11.33
CA LEU A 94 -14.37 9.66 10.80
C LEU A 94 -14.85 8.32 10.28
N ILE A 95 -14.55 8.03 9.02
CA ILE A 95 -14.79 6.74 8.40
C ILE A 95 -13.43 6.06 8.21
N ILE A 96 -13.27 4.87 8.80
CA ILE A 96 -12.07 4.06 8.64
C ILE A 96 -12.44 2.78 7.91
N TYR A 97 -11.76 2.51 6.81
CA TYR A 97 -11.87 1.27 6.09
C TYR A 97 -10.50 0.78 5.68
N ARG A 98 -10.40 -0.52 5.36
CA ARG A 98 -9.18 -1.12 4.87
C ARG A 98 -9.38 -1.83 3.53
N ASP A 99 -8.27 -2.04 2.85
CA ASP A 99 -8.16 -2.95 1.72
C ASP A 99 -6.93 -3.86 1.92
N PHE A 100 -6.94 -5.01 1.25
CA PHE A 100 -5.79 -5.88 1.14
C PHE A 100 -5.58 -6.27 -0.32
N ALA A 101 -4.69 -5.54 -0.99
CA ALA A 101 -4.59 -5.54 -2.44
C ALA A 101 -3.15 -5.64 -2.93
N THR A 102 -2.99 -6.24 -4.12
CA THR A 102 -1.68 -6.33 -4.79
C THR A 102 -1.30 -4.97 -5.37
N ILE A 103 -0.06 -4.55 -5.12
CA ILE A 103 0.53 -3.32 -5.64
C ILE A 103 1.27 -3.59 -6.94
N GLY A 104 2.05 -4.66 -6.97
CA GLY A 104 2.83 -5.04 -8.15
C GLY A 104 3.38 -6.45 -8.04
N SER A 105 3.63 -7.04 -9.21
CA SER A 105 4.18 -8.40 -9.33
C SER A 105 5.70 -8.40 -9.21
N LYS A 106 6.29 -9.57 -8.96
CA LYS A 106 7.74 -9.76 -8.98
C LYS A 106 8.41 -9.33 -10.28
N GLU A 107 7.76 -9.50 -11.42
CA GLU A 107 8.28 -9.08 -12.72
C GLU A 107 8.44 -7.56 -12.82
N GLN A 108 7.57 -6.81 -12.13
CA GLN A 108 7.58 -5.35 -12.10
C GLN A 108 8.43 -4.80 -10.95
N CYS A 109 8.39 -5.47 -9.80
CA CYS A 109 8.86 -4.94 -8.52
C CYS A 109 10.06 -5.67 -7.91
N PHE A 110 10.56 -6.73 -8.57
CA PHE A 110 11.56 -7.69 -8.06
C PHE A 110 11.07 -8.55 -6.87
N ALA A 111 9.89 -8.26 -6.34
CA ALA A 111 9.15 -9.04 -5.35
C ALA A 111 7.64 -8.84 -5.60
N ASP A 112 6.83 -9.79 -5.17
CA ASP A 112 5.38 -9.58 -5.12
C ASP A 112 5.07 -8.61 -3.97
N LEU A 113 4.50 -7.46 -4.30
CA LEU A 113 4.15 -6.41 -3.35
C LEU A 113 2.65 -6.40 -3.08
N VAL A 114 2.27 -6.44 -1.80
CA VAL A 114 0.88 -6.40 -1.34
C VAL A 114 0.74 -5.36 -0.23
N GLY A 115 -0.31 -4.55 -0.28
CA GLY A 115 -0.62 -3.54 0.73
C GLY A 115 -1.78 -3.95 1.60
N LEU A 116 -1.62 -3.85 2.92
CA LEU A 116 -2.71 -3.71 3.88
C LEU A 116 -2.94 -2.21 4.10
N VAL A 117 -3.86 -1.66 3.33
CA VAL A 117 -4.11 -0.22 3.29
C VAL A 117 -5.19 0.13 4.29
N TYR A 118 -4.94 1.12 5.13
CA TYR A 118 -5.97 1.76 5.94
C TYR A 118 -6.23 3.16 5.39
N VAL A 119 -7.50 3.48 5.17
CA VAL A 119 -7.93 4.80 4.73
C VAL A 119 -8.79 5.45 5.81
N TYR A 120 -8.39 6.64 6.23
CA TYR A 120 -9.07 7.49 7.18
C TYR A 120 -9.70 8.64 6.40
N ALA A 121 -11.01 8.63 6.28
CA ALA A 121 -11.77 9.65 5.58
C ALA A 121 -12.56 10.51 6.59
N ILE A 122 -12.24 11.80 6.62
CA ILE A 122 -12.83 12.78 7.54
C ILE A 122 -13.66 13.77 6.69
N PRO A 123 -14.99 13.60 6.60
CA PRO A 123 -15.85 14.58 5.96
C PRO A 123 -15.99 15.83 6.84
N GLU A 124 -15.87 17.00 6.22
CA GLU A 124 -15.87 18.31 6.86
C GLU A 124 -17.12 19.13 6.47
N GLU A 125 -17.43 20.15 7.27
CA GLU A 125 -18.60 21.02 7.04
C GLU A 125 -18.48 21.89 5.79
N ASP A 126 -17.26 22.14 5.32
CA ASP A 126 -16.96 22.99 4.16
C ASP A 126 -17.04 22.25 2.82
N GLY A 127 -17.58 21.03 2.81
CA GLY A 127 -17.68 20.20 1.61
C GLY A 127 -16.36 19.51 1.23
N THR A 128 -15.41 19.40 2.16
CA THR A 128 -14.16 18.66 1.92
C THR A 128 -14.12 17.30 2.59
N ILE A 129 -13.29 16.40 2.05
CA ILE A 129 -12.89 15.16 2.71
C ILE A 129 -11.38 15.19 2.89
N LYS A 130 -10.91 15.08 4.14
CA LYS A 130 -9.50 14.85 4.45
C LYS A 130 -9.22 13.36 4.45
N LEU A 131 -8.20 12.95 3.71
CA LEU A 131 -7.74 11.57 3.60
C LEU A 131 -6.35 11.41 4.23
N ASP A 132 -6.21 10.37 5.05
CA ASP A 132 -4.93 9.87 5.54
C ASP A 132 -4.82 8.36 5.30
N MET A 133 -3.64 7.92 4.88
CA MET A 133 -3.29 6.51 4.62
C MET A 133 -1.92 6.13 5.19
N SER A 134 -1.36 6.97 6.06
CA SER A 134 0.01 6.87 6.58
C SER A 134 0.27 5.63 7.44
N THR A 135 -0.77 5.00 7.97
CA THR A 135 -0.69 3.78 8.81
C THR A 135 -0.78 2.48 8.03
N SER A 136 -0.69 2.55 6.70
CA SER A 136 -0.75 1.37 5.82
C SER A 136 0.56 0.60 5.82
N ASP A 137 0.45 -0.73 5.88
CA ASP A 137 1.58 -1.64 5.85
C ASP A 137 1.73 -2.28 4.47
N LEU A 138 2.96 -2.40 3.99
CA LEU A 138 3.29 -3.11 2.76
C LEU A 138 4.05 -4.38 3.09
N PHE A 139 3.87 -5.41 2.26
CA PHE A 139 4.49 -6.72 2.38
C PHE A 139 5.12 -7.09 1.05
N ALA A 140 6.23 -7.82 1.13
CA ALA A 140 7.00 -8.26 -0.03
C ALA A 140 7.33 -9.75 0.06
N SER A 141 7.24 -10.45 -1.07
CA SER A 141 7.75 -11.82 -1.20
C SER A 141 8.55 -12.01 -2.47
N VAL A 142 9.77 -12.54 -2.32
CA VAL A 142 10.58 -13.04 -3.44
C VAL A 142 10.31 -14.52 -3.72
N ASN A 143 9.45 -15.18 -2.94
CA ASN A 143 9.20 -16.62 -2.99
C ASN A 143 7.83 -16.98 -3.60
N ASN A 144 7.17 -16.04 -4.28
CA ASN A 144 5.81 -16.22 -4.81
C ASN A 144 4.80 -16.58 -3.70
N ALA A 145 4.94 -15.96 -2.51
CA ALA A 145 3.98 -16.18 -1.44
C ALA A 145 2.62 -15.59 -1.84
N VAL A 146 1.58 -16.41 -1.77
CA VAL A 146 0.20 -15.93 -1.87
C VAL A 146 -0.18 -15.40 -0.49
N LEU A 147 -0.31 -14.09 -0.36
CA LEU A 147 -0.64 -13.44 0.91
C LEU A 147 -2.16 -13.30 1.06
N ARG A 148 -2.63 -13.40 2.31
CA ARG A 148 -4.04 -13.23 2.70
C ARG A 148 -4.14 -12.56 4.06
N ILE A 149 -5.29 -11.91 4.30
CA ILE A 149 -5.68 -11.41 5.63
C ILE A 149 -6.42 -12.51 6.39
N THR A 150 -6.04 -12.72 7.65
CA THR A 150 -6.76 -13.60 8.58
C THR A 150 -8.00 -12.92 9.15
N PRO A 151 -8.92 -13.68 9.78
CA PRO A 151 -10.08 -13.09 10.47
C PRO A 151 -9.72 -12.05 11.55
N ASP A 152 -8.52 -12.16 12.13
CA ASP A 152 -7.98 -11.26 13.15
C ASP A 152 -7.20 -10.06 12.56
N ASP A 153 -7.36 -9.78 11.26
CA ASP A 153 -6.67 -8.71 10.53
C ASP A 153 -5.14 -8.84 10.45
N ASN A 154 -4.59 -10.04 10.67
CA ASN A 154 -3.16 -10.32 10.47
C ASN A 154 -2.88 -10.75 9.03
N VAL A 155 -1.67 -10.49 8.53
CA VAL A 155 -1.23 -11.01 7.23
C VAL A 155 -0.59 -12.37 7.40
N ALA A 156 -0.99 -13.32 6.58
CA ALA A 156 -0.44 -14.68 6.51
C ALA A 156 -0.19 -15.06 5.05
N SER A 157 0.65 -16.07 4.84
CA SER A 157 0.85 -16.68 3.53
C SER A 157 0.21 -18.07 3.46
N ASP A 158 -0.16 -18.48 2.25
CA ASP A 158 -0.55 -19.86 2.02
C ASP A 158 0.66 -20.79 2.13
N ALA A 159 0.45 -21.97 2.70
CA ALA A 159 1.48 -22.98 2.95
C ALA A 159 2.72 -22.45 3.70
N ASP A 160 2.55 -21.40 4.52
CA ASP A 160 3.60 -20.75 5.30
C ASP A 160 4.82 -20.31 4.46
N VAL A 161 4.59 -19.95 3.19
CA VAL A 161 5.66 -19.47 2.31
C VAL A 161 6.25 -18.16 2.86
N PRO A 162 7.57 -17.99 2.95
CA PRO A 162 8.15 -16.81 3.57
C PRO A 162 7.85 -15.51 2.81
N PHE A 163 7.53 -14.47 3.58
CA PHE A 163 7.39 -13.08 3.16
C PHE A 163 7.88 -12.16 4.28
N ASN A 164 8.08 -10.87 3.98
CA ASN A 164 8.48 -9.88 4.95
C ASN A 164 7.59 -8.63 4.86
N GLU A 165 7.58 -7.82 5.92
CA GLU A 165 7.20 -6.41 5.79
C GLU A 165 8.14 -5.72 4.80
N TYR A 166 7.56 -4.97 3.87
CA TYR A 166 8.28 -4.17 2.92
C TYR A 166 9.03 -3.04 3.62
N LYS A 167 10.29 -2.84 3.27
CA LYS A 167 11.10 -1.73 3.77
C LYS A 167 11.35 -0.76 2.64
N TYR A 168 10.80 0.44 2.76
CA TYR A 168 10.98 1.52 1.78
C TYR A 168 12.45 1.92 1.62
N VAL A 169 13.23 1.87 2.71
CA VAL A 169 14.64 2.25 2.78
C VAL A 169 15.48 1.01 3.04
N GLN A 170 16.54 0.81 2.27
CA GLN A 170 17.51 -0.25 2.51
C GLN A 170 18.21 -0.07 3.86
N PRO A 171 18.50 -1.14 4.62
CA PRO A 171 19.22 -1.01 5.89
C PRO A 171 20.65 -0.49 5.66
N ALA A 172 21.09 0.43 6.52
CA ALA A 172 22.43 1.04 6.47
C ALA A 172 23.57 0.07 6.80
N ASP A 173 23.25 -0.92 7.64
CA ASP A 173 24.21 -1.87 8.17
C ASP A 173 24.21 -3.12 7.28
N GLN A 174 25.38 -3.48 6.75
CA GLN A 174 25.59 -4.71 5.97
C GLN A 174 25.47 -5.99 6.82
N THR A 175 24.81 -5.92 7.98
CA THR A 175 24.61 -7.04 8.89
C THR A 175 23.59 -7.99 8.28
N TYR A 176 24.12 -8.90 7.47
CA TYR A 176 23.65 -10.24 7.17
C TYR A 176 22.23 -10.52 7.69
N LEU A 177 21.24 -10.49 6.81
CA LEU A 177 20.01 -11.23 7.08
C LEU A 177 20.40 -12.70 7.20
N SER A 178 20.53 -13.20 8.44
CA SER A 178 20.30 -14.61 8.66
C SER A 178 18.88 -14.86 8.21
N SER A 179 18.67 -15.78 7.28
CA SER A 179 17.38 -16.41 7.04
C SER A 179 16.92 -17.05 8.36
N GLY A 180 16.34 -16.24 9.22
CA GLY A 180 15.85 -16.59 10.53
C GLY A 180 14.44 -16.07 10.54
N SER A 181 13.52 -16.86 10.00
CA SER A 181 12.11 -16.73 10.33
C SER A 181 12.01 -16.54 11.84
N THR A 182 11.34 -15.48 12.28
CA THR A 182 11.02 -15.25 13.69
C THR A 182 10.03 -16.29 14.24
N ALA A 183 9.76 -17.38 13.50
CA ALA A 183 8.82 -18.44 13.83
C ALA A 183 9.46 -19.77 14.29
N SER A 184 10.79 -19.94 14.38
CA SER A 184 11.37 -21.22 14.85
C SER A 184 12.76 -21.10 15.48
N ARG A 185 12.84 -20.70 16.76
CA ARG A 185 14.05 -20.85 17.60
C ARG A 185 14.16 -22.24 18.20
N ILE A 186 14.02 -23.33 17.44
CA ILE A 186 14.40 -24.68 17.91
C ILE A 186 14.86 -25.52 16.72
N LEU A 187 16.18 -25.61 16.49
CA LEU A 187 16.92 -26.84 16.18
C LEU A 187 18.37 -26.53 15.75
N LEU A 188 19.31 -27.08 16.50
CA LEU A 188 20.75 -27.10 16.21
C LEU A 188 21.01 -27.85 14.90
N GLY A 189 21.80 -27.24 14.01
CA GLY A 189 22.40 -27.96 12.88
C GLY A 189 23.18 -27.06 11.93
N SER A 190 24.51 -27.19 11.94
CA SER A 190 25.41 -26.84 10.84
C SER A 190 25.47 -25.36 10.41
N ARG A 191 26.53 -24.64 10.84
CA ARG A 191 26.95 -23.37 10.23
C ARG A 191 27.31 -23.60 8.75
N THR A 192 26.33 -23.50 7.86
CA THR A 192 26.58 -23.30 6.43
C THR A 192 27.24 -21.94 6.23
N LYS A 193 28.28 -21.88 5.40
CA LYS A 193 29.00 -20.64 5.07
C LYS A 193 27.99 -19.58 4.63
N ARG A 194 27.88 -18.50 5.42
CA ARG A 194 27.02 -17.35 5.14
C ARG A 194 27.46 -16.75 3.80
N LYS A 195 26.62 -16.82 2.76
CA LYS A 195 26.85 -16.09 1.52
C LYS A 195 26.69 -14.59 1.83
N LYS A 196 27.71 -13.81 1.49
CA LYS A 196 27.64 -12.35 1.50
C LYS A 196 26.78 -11.93 0.31
N HIS A 197 25.57 -11.46 0.57
CA HIS A 197 24.75 -10.82 -0.45
C HIS A 197 25.02 -9.31 -0.40
N SER A 198 25.12 -8.67 -1.57
CA SER A 198 25.16 -7.22 -1.64
C SER A 198 23.82 -6.63 -1.16
N LEU A 199 23.79 -5.40 -0.63
CA LEU A 199 22.55 -4.76 -0.15
C LEU A 199 21.44 -4.75 -1.22
N LYS A 200 21.84 -4.57 -2.48
CA LYS A 200 20.97 -4.62 -3.67
C LYS A 200 20.34 -6.01 -3.89
N GLU A 201 20.99 -7.08 -3.45
CA GLU A 201 20.45 -8.45 -3.51
C GLU A 201 19.54 -8.79 -2.33
N ALA A 202 19.71 -8.13 -1.19
CA ALA A 202 18.93 -8.41 0.02
C ALA A 202 17.56 -7.73 0.02
N TYR A 203 17.47 -6.52 -0.57
CA TYR A 203 16.25 -5.72 -0.68
C TYR A 203 16.15 -5.07 -2.06
N PRO A 204 16.05 -5.86 -3.15
CA PRO A 204 15.97 -5.33 -4.52
C PRO A 204 14.71 -4.50 -4.76
N ASP A 205 13.71 -4.69 -3.91
CA ASP A 205 12.40 -4.09 -3.94
C ASP A 205 12.33 -2.72 -3.23
N SER A 206 13.26 -2.38 -2.33
CA SER A 206 13.29 -1.08 -1.64
C SER A 206 13.42 0.11 -2.60
N VAL A 207 12.72 1.22 -2.28
CA VAL A 207 12.73 2.45 -3.08
C VAL A 207 13.98 3.29 -2.86
N PHE A 208 14.46 3.38 -1.63
CA PHE A 208 15.54 4.28 -1.23
C PHE A 208 16.78 3.53 -0.73
N ASP A 209 17.96 4.08 -0.99
CA ASP A 209 19.19 3.69 -0.31
C ASP A 209 19.22 4.20 1.15
N PRO A 210 20.18 3.77 1.98
CA PRO A 210 20.29 4.22 3.37
C PRO A 210 20.47 5.74 3.55
N GLU A 211 20.91 6.44 2.49
CA GLU A 211 21.11 7.89 2.45
C GLU A 211 19.85 8.66 1.98
N GLY A 212 18.77 7.94 1.63
CA GLY A 212 17.50 8.51 1.20
C GLY A 212 17.39 8.79 -0.30
N ASN A 213 18.36 8.38 -1.12
CA ASN A 213 18.31 8.54 -2.57
C ASN A 213 17.44 7.45 -3.21
N VAL A 214 16.70 7.80 -4.25
CA VAL A 214 15.88 6.84 -5.00
C VAL A 214 16.76 5.87 -5.78
N VAL A 215 16.66 4.58 -5.48
CA VAL A 215 17.35 3.47 -6.18
C VAL A 215 16.42 2.54 -6.95
N ASN A 216 15.11 2.58 -6.65
CA ASN A 216 14.09 1.86 -7.41
C ASN A 216 12.92 2.81 -7.75
N ALA A 217 13.11 3.59 -8.82
CA ALA A 217 12.12 4.54 -9.31
C ALA A 217 10.83 3.88 -9.79
N THR A 218 10.90 2.66 -10.32
CA THR A 218 9.72 1.89 -10.76
C THR A 218 8.82 1.57 -9.58
N ASN A 219 9.38 1.03 -8.49
CA ASN A 219 8.60 0.73 -7.29
C ASN A 219 8.03 2.00 -6.66
N LYS A 220 8.78 3.11 -6.67
CA LYS A 220 8.28 4.41 -6.22
C LYS A 220 7.01 4.80 -6.97
N VAL A 221 7.04 4.75 -8.30
CA VAL A 221 5.88 5.11 -9.13
C VAL A 221 4.71 4.15 -8.88
N LEU A 222 4.94 2.84 -8.87
CA LEU A 222 3.88 1.85 -8.65
C LEU A 222 3.19 2.02 -7.31
N ILE A 223 3.96 2.21 -6.24
CA ILE A 223 3.42 2.44 -4.90
C ILE A 223 2.65 3.77 -4.87
N GLU A 224 3.22 4.86 -5.40
CA GLU A 224 2.52 6.15 -5.45
C GLU A 224 1.22 6.07 -6.24
N THR A 225 1.22 5.48 -7.43
CA THR A 225 0.01 5.29 -8.24
C THR A 225 -1.03 4.48 -7.48
N PHE A 226 -0.62 3.40 -6.80
CA PHE A 226 -1.52 2.58 -6.00
C PHE A 226 -2.24 3.38 -4.90
N PHE A 227 -1.54 4.20 -4.12
CA PHE A 227 -2.17 5.05 -3.10
C PHE A 227 -3.02 6.17 -3.70
N ASN A 228 -2.56 6.79 -4.79
CA ASN A 228 -3.32 7.85 -5.48
C ASN A 228 -4.64 7.33 -6.06
N ASN A 229 -4.67 6.09 -6.55
CA ASN A 229 -5.88 5.45 -7.07
C ASN A 229 -7.02 5.38 -6.03
N TYR A 230 -6.72 5.21 -4.73
CA TYR A 230 -7.77 5.19 -3.70
C TYR A 230 -8.45 6.56 -3.56
N ALA A 231 -7.67 7.64 -3.52
CA ALA A 231 -8.21 8.99 -3.45
C ALA A 231 -8.98 9.34 -4.71
N GLU A 232 -8.43 9.02 -5.89
CA GLU A 232 -9.06 9.29 -7.17
C GLU A 232 -10.36 8.50 -7.37
N ASP A 233 -10.39 7.21 -7.05
CA ASP A 233 -11.59 6.38 -7.19
C ASP A 233 -12.73 6.90 -6.28
N LEU A 234 -12.43 7.21 -5.02
CA LEU A 234 -13.39 7.83 -4.11
C LEU A 234 -13.87 9.18 -4.65
N HIS A 235 -12.94 10.04 -5.09
CA HIS A 235 -13.26 11.36 -5.63
C HIS A 235 -14.17 11.28 -6.85
N ASN A 236 -13.84 10.42 -7.80
CA ASN A 236 -14.60 10.23 -9.03
C ASN A 236 -15.98 9.64 -8.78
N TYR A 237 -16.07 8.67 -7.87
CA TYR A 237 -17.36 8.11 -7.46
C TYR A 237 -18.27 9.17 -6.85
N LEU A 238 -17.78 9.96 -5.89
CA LEU A 238 -18.55 11.01 -5.24
C LEU A 238 -18.93 12.13 -6.22
N LYS A 239 -18.00 12.54 -7.10
CA LYS A 239 -18.30 13.48 -8.18
C LYS A 239 -19.39 12.97 -9.10
N ALA A 240 -19.41 11.68 -9.44
CA ALA A 240 -20.48 11.10 -10.27
C ALA A 240 -21.82 11.08 -9.52
N ARG A 241 -21.79 10.83 -8.21
CA ARG A 241 -22.97 10.75 -7.36
C ARG A 241 -23.66 12.11 -7.13
N PHE A 242 -22.88 13.18 -6.97
CA PHE A 242 -23.39 14.52 -6.64
C PHE A 242 -23.67 15.42 -7.87
N LYS A 243 -23.52 14.87 -9.08
CA LYS A 243 -23.87 15.55 -10.34
C LYS A 243 -25.37 15.70 -10.54
#